data_AF-A0AA88Q988-F1
#
_entry.id   AF-A0AA88Q988-F1
#
_cell.length_a   1.000
_cell.length_b   1.000
_cell.length_c   1.000
_cell.angle_alpha   90.00
_cell.angle_beta   90.00
_cell.angle_gamma   90.00
#
_symmetry.space_group_name_H-M   'P 1'
#
loop_
_entity.id
_entity.type
_entity.pdbx_description
1 polymer ?
#
loop_
_entity_poly.entity_id
_entity_poly.type
_entity_poly.pdbx_seq_one_letter_code
_entity_poly.pdbx_strand_id
1 'polypeptide(L)'
;MESIAEEPLPRSISYPQTIRSAKDKKAYKYSLLKNNPETLMADVSQKGDRTITTNLLLYTTDCNLWHTVICKYYKSYRKLGICNGRQIQIYEENDANKAFLTVNIYHNGTIMFQGTEACLSSVQANFTSLKTLAEAEKQGANSDAAGDSDAQNSRERLEEMELNPVEQDPQLEQSVSQIRNSVSLQEVELVELRELALSHAISSERLQHLENKLNHLTHDFKTSVEELKREICKLQQDRETLNKELKTVRQELLLREGEIQSLRQQTESLTYICKQRPSSPITQTTAAHNPSPESSTTAATPAPVTTQTEAPKGPQQSDPQKTEVPRPGHPPQSPQPALYYQPTPQQLRPQQQVSLSWDQHQHNHRRPRAAPVRNNSIRAEQQPGPLPQPQRPEHQEQRTYTTALQEPNHTNLVEIKDLLRLICTRLEQ
;
A
#
# COMPACT_ATOMS: atom_id res chain seq x y z
N MET A 1 2.59 53.40 -1.95
CA MET A 1 2.59 52.56 -3.15
C MET A 1 3.49 51.38 -2.83
N GLU A 2 2.92 50.33 -2.26
CA GLU A 2 3.64 49.08 -2.00
C GLU A 2 4.03 48.47 -3.35
N SER A 3 5.32 48.26 -3.57
CA SER A 3 5.80 47.52 -4.73
C SER A 3 5.33 46.09 -4.58
N ILE A 4 4.36 45.68 -5.41
CA ILE A 4 4.04 44.27 -5.60
C ILE A 4 5.30 43.64 -6.18
N ALA A 5 6.11 43.03 -5.32
CA ALA A 5 7.23 42.22 -5.75
C ALA A 5 6.63 41.08 -6.58
N GLU A 6 6.78 41.15 -7.90
CA GLU A 6 6.45 40.05 -8.81
C GLU A 6 7.15 38.80 -8.27
N GLU A 7 6.33 37.87 -7.78
CA GLU A 7 6.81 36.60 -7.28
C GLU A 7 7.49 35.88 -8.44
N PRO A 8 8.81 35.59 -8.36
CA PRO A 8 9.53 35.06 -9.51
C PRO A 8 9.02 33.64 -9.82
N LEU A 9 8.28 33.51 -10.91
CA LEU A 9 7.89 32.22 -11.49
C LEU A 9 9.15 31.33 -11.63
N PRO A 10 9.08 30.04 -11.27
CA PRO A 10 10.19 29.13 -11.29
C PRO A 10 10.64 28.98 -12.73
N ARG A 11 11.97 29.00 -12.91
CA ARG A 11 12.56 28.87 -14.24
C ARG A 11 12.25 27.48 -14.78
N SER A 12 11.56 27.42 -15.92
CA SER A 12 11.30 26.15 -16.59
C SER A 12 12.59 25.59 -17.19
N ILE A 13 12.77 24.27 -17.10
CA ILE A 13 13.91 23.59 -17.71
C ILE A 13 13.66 23.49 -19.21
N SER A 14 14.35 24.33 -19.98
CA SER A 14 14.36 24.24 -21.44
C SER A 14 15.53 23.38 -21.91
N TYR A 15 15.19 22.32 -22.66
CA TYR A 15 16.18 21.40 -23.23
C TYR A 15 16.57 21.87 -24.65
N PRO A 16 17.87 22.04 -24.95
CA PRO A 16 18.34 22.33 -26.30
C PRO A 16 17.91 21.25 -27.31
N GLN A 17 17.57 21.66 -28.53
CA GLN A 17 17.16 20.75 -29.62
C GLN A 17 18.25 19.75 -30.04
N THR A 18 19.50 20.03 -29.69
CA THR A 18 20.64 19.14 -29.89
C THR A 18 20.60 17.91 -28.97
N ILE A 19 19.86 17.96 -27.86
CA ILE A 19 19.78 16.90 -26.86
C ILE A 19 18.58 15.98 -27.14
N ARG A 20 18.85 14.86 -27.82
CA ARG A 20 17.80 13.88 -28.19
C ARG A 20 17.72 12.70 -27.22
N SER A 21 18.84 12.27 -26.64
CA SER A 21 18.92 11.10 -25.78
C SER A 21 18.41 11.39 -24.36
N ALA A 22 17.71 10.43 -23.75
CA ALA A 22 17.29 10.51 -22.35
C ALA A 22 18.49 10.65 -21.39
N LYS A 23 19.63 10.00 -21.72
CA LYS A 23 20.86 10.10 -20.94
C LYS A 23 21.42 11.52 -20.97
N ASP A 24 21.43 12.16 -22.12
CA ASP A 24 21.96 13.52 -22.29
C ASP A 24 21.02 14.55 -21.66
N LYS A 25 19.69 14.35 -21.76
CA LYS A 25 18.71 15.17 -21.02
C LYS A 25 18.92 15.09 -19.51
N LYS A 26 19.19 13.88 -18.99
CA LYS A 26 19.51 13.66 -17.57
C LYS A 26 20.80 14.40 -17.17
N ALA A 27 21.85 14.28 -17.96
CA ALA A 27 23.13 14.94 -17.71
C ALA A 27 23.01 16.47 -17.76
N TYR A 28 22.34 17.01 -18.79
CA TYR A 28 22.08 18.44 -18.93
C TYR A 28 21.26 18.97 -17.76
N LYS A 29 20.15 18.31 -17.40
CA LYS A 29 19.31 18.68 -16.27
C LYS A 29 20.12 18.75 -14.98
N TYR A 30 20.91 17.72 -14.70
CA TYR A 30 21.76 17.70 -13.52
C TYR A 30 22.79 18.84 -13.53
N SER A 31 23.47 19.08 -14.66
CA SER A 31 24.43 20.17 -14.80
C SER A 31 23.78 21.55 -14.61
N LEU A 32 22.58 21.75 -15.17
CA LEU A 32 21.82 22.99 -15.05
C LEU A 32 21.45 23.28 -13.59
N LEU A 33 20.91 22.27 -12.90
CA LEU A 33 20.58 22.37 -11.47
C LEU A 33 21.83 22.64 -10.63
N LYS A 34 22.93 21.90 -10.89
CA LYS A 34 24.19 22.06 -10.15
C LYS A 34 24.80 23.46 -10.31
N ASN A 35 24.66 24.07 -11.49
CA ASN A 35 25.13 25.43 -11.76
C ASN A 35 24.23 26.52 -11.15
N ASN A 36 23.03 26.16 -10.68
CA ASN A 36 22.08 27.07 -10.04
C ASN A 36 21.62 26.46 -8.71
N PRO A 37 22.52 26.33 -7.72
CA PRO A 37 22.17 25.74 -6.43
C PRO A 37 21.05 26.53 -5.76
N GLU A 38 20.18 25.82 -5.04
CA GLU A 38 19.09 26.35 -4.23
C GLU A 38 18.15 27.31 -4.99
N THR A 39 18.05 27.05 -6.30
CA THR A 39 17.11 27.69 -7.21
C THR A 39 16.07 26.65 -7.64
N LEU A 40 14.78 26.96 -7.41
CA LEU A 40 13.69 26.09 -7.81
C LEU A 40 13.47 26.16 -9.32
N MET A 41 13.52 25.01 -9.98
CA MET A 41 13.31 24.86 -11.42
C MET A 41 12.15 23.90 -11.70
N ALA A 42 11.33 24.21 -12.70
CA ALA A 42 10.18 23.40 -13.08
C ALA A 42 10.53 22.46 -14.25
N ASP A 43 10.32 21.15 -14.06
CA ASP A 43 10.35 20.17 -15.16
C ASP A 43 8.95 20.10 -15.78
N VAL A 44 8.85 20.53 -17.03
CA VAL A 44 7.56 20.69 -17.72
C VAL A 44 7.38 19.62 -18.80
N SER A 45 6.16 19.14 -18.93
CA SER A 45 5.75 18.26 -20.03
C SER A 45 4.71 18.97 -20.89
N GLN A 46 4.83 18.84 -22.20
CA GLN A 46 3.77 19.25 -23.11
C GLN A 46 2.72 18.15 -23.19
N LYS A 47 1.45 18.49 -22.94
CA LYS A 47 0.31 17.60 -23.12
C LYS A 47 -0.73 18.33 -23.98
N GLY A 48 -0.65 18.11 -25.29
CA GLY A 48 -1.35 18.94 -26.28
C GLY A 48 -0.79 20.35 -26.29
N ASP A 49 -1.65 21.36 -26.32
CA ASP A 49 -1.27 22.78 -26.34
C ASP A 49 -0.91 23.34 -24.95
N ARG A 50 -1.05 22.54 -23.89
CA ARG A 50 -0.78 22.97 -22.52
C ARG A 50 0.55 22.43 -22.02
N THR A 51 1.31 23.33 -21.41
CA THR A 51 2.53 22.99 -20.66
C THR A 51 2.13 22.73 -19.21
N ILE A 52 2.39 21.53 -18.72
CA ILE A 52 2.05 21.11 -17.35
C ILE A 52 3.34 20.92 -16.57
N THR A 53 3.43 21.52 -15.39
CA THR A 53 4.54 21.27 -14.47
C THR A 53 4.39 19.88 -13.88
N THR A 54 5.39 19.03 -14.14
CA THR A 54 5.38 17.64 -13.68
C THR A 54 6.14 17.44 -12.38
N ASN A 55 7.23 18.21 -12.20
CA ASN A 55 8.08 18.13 -11.04
C ASN A 55 8.70 19.51 -10.77
N LEU A 56 9.02 19.79 -9.51
CA LEU A 56 9.91 20.90 -9.15
C LEU A 56 11.23 20.33 -8.63
N LEU A 57 12.33 20.95 -9.03
CA LEU A 57 13.68 20.45 -8.79
C LEU A 57 14.55 21.58 -8.23
N LEU A 58 15.43 21.24 -7.31
CA LEU A 58 16.53 22.09 -6.90
C LEU A 58 17.77 21.23 -6.64
N TYR A 59 18.93 21.87 -6.61
CA TYR A 59 20.18 21.23 -6.20
C TYR A 59 20.71 21.91 -4.94
N THR A 60 21.21 21.13 -3.99
CA THR A 60 21.88 21.64 -2.80
C THR A 60 23.07 20.73 -2.45
N THR A 61 24.10 21.29 -1.83
CA THR A 61 25.15 20.51 -1.17
C THR A 61 24.71 20.02 0.20
N ASP A 62 23.75 20.70 0.83
CA ASP A 62 23.38 20.52 2.24
C ASP A 62 22.06 19.73 2.35
N CYS A 63 22.05 18.48 1.87
CA CYS A 63 20.85 17.64 1.82
C CYS A 63 20.19 17.42 3.19
N ASN A 64 20.98 17.38 4.27
CA ASN A 64 20.47 17.21 5.64
C ASN A 64 19.72 18.45 6.13
N LEU A 65 20.24 19.64 5.81
CA LEU A 65 19.62 20.92 6.14
C LEU A 65 18.25 21.01 5.49
N TRP A 66 18.17 20.80 4.17
CA TRP A 66 16.91 20.83 3.44
C TRP A 66 15.92 19.75 3.89
N HIS A 67 16.40 18.54 4.23
CA HIS A 67 15.54 17.53 4.83
C HIS A 67 14.90 18.04 6.13
N THR A 68 15.69 18.61 7.04
CA THR A 68 15.20 19.17 8.32
C THR A 68 14.22 20.31 8.08
N VAL A 69 14.55 21.24 7.19
CA VAL A 69 13.70 22.40 6.85
C VAL A 69 12.35 21.95 6.30
N ILE A 70 12.33 21.01 5.36
CA ILE A 70 11.10 20.47 4.77
C ILE A 70 10.26 19.77 5.84
N CYS A 71 10.89 18.96 6.70
CA CYS A 71 10.22 18.31 7.83
C CYS A 71 9.72 19.29 8.90
N LYS A 72 10.32 20.47 9.04
CA LYS A 72 9.90 21.52 9.98
C LYS A 72 8.74 22.34 9.40
N TYR A 73 8.78 22.59 8.10
CA TYR A 73 7.77 23.36 7.38
C TYR A 73 6.45 22.60 7.25
N TYR A 74 6.51 21.32 6.84
CA TYR A 74 5.31 20.46 6.75
C TYR A 74 5.11 19.68 8.04
N LYS A 75 3.97 19.88 8.72
CA LYS A 75 3.69 19.23 10.02
C LYS A 75 3.31 17.76 9.89
N SER A 76 2.54 17.41 8.86
CA SER A 76 2.03 16.06 8.63
C SER A 76 2.80 15.36 7.53
N TYR A 77 3.72 14.47 7.91
CA TYR A 77 4.56 13.77 6.94
C TYR A 77 5.05 12.40 7.45
N ARG A 78 5.46 11.55 6.52
CA ARG A 78 6.11 10.26 6.76
C ARG A 78 7.45 10.22 6.05
N LYS A 79 8.48 9.78 6.80
CA LYS A 79 9.84 9.56 6.26
C LYS A 79 9.94 8.13 5.72
N LEU A 80 10.53 7.98 4.55
CA LEU A 80 10.78 6.71 3.87
C LEU A 80 12.22 6.68 3.34
N GLY A 81 12.79 5.48 3.22
CA GLY A 81 14.07 5.27 2.55
C GLY A 81 13.86 4.95 1.07
N ILE A 82 14.73 5.47 0.19
CA ILE A 82 14.82 5.08 -1.22
C ILE A 82 16.25 4.66 -1.53
N CYS A 83 16.46 3.86 -2.58
CA CYS A 83 17.76 3.26 -2.89
C CYS A 83 18.94 4.25 -2.95
N ASN A 84 18.70 5.50 -3.38
CA ASN A 84 19.71 6.54 -3.54
C ASN A 84 19.38 7.83 -2.78
N GLY A 85 18.72 7.72 -1.63
CA GLY A 85 18.32 8.91 -0.88
C GLY A 85 17.26 8.68 0.18
N ARG A 86 16.52 9.75 0.45
CA ARG A 86 15.38 9.78 1.38
C ARG A 86 14.15 10.26 0.65
N GLN A 87 12.99 9.79 1.07
CA GLN A 87 11.70 10.27 0.58
C GLN A 87 10.87 10.79 1.77
N ILE A 88 10.20 11.91 1.57
CA ILE A 88 9.25 12.50 2.52
C ILE A 88 7.90 12.51 1.81
N GLN A 89 6.93 11.78 2.36
CA GLN A 89 5.54 11.84 1.92
C GLN A 89 4.80 12.82 2.81
N ILE A 90 4.20 13.85 2.22
CA ILE A 90 3.49 14.91 2.94
C ILE A 90 1.98 14.69 2.73
N TYR A 91 1.25 14.72 3.85
CA TYR A 91 -0.19 14.48 3.88
C TYR A 91 -0.93 15.77 4.14
N GLU A 92 -2.16 15.83 3.64
CA GLU A 92 -3.03 16.97 3.88
C GLU A 92 -3.54 16.88 5.33
N GLU A 93 -3.68 18.01 6.02
CA GLU A 93 -4.06 18.01 7.44
C GLU A 93 -5.42 17.33 7.69
N ASN A 94 -6.29 17.30 6.68
CA ASN A 94 -7.63 16.71 6.74
C ASN A 94 -7.73 15.29 6.17
N ASP A 95 -6.69 14.78 5.49
CA ASP A 95 -6.68 13.43 4.90
C ASP A 95 -5.31 12.76 5.05
N ALA A 96 -5.14 12.03 6.16
CA ALA A 96 -3.92 11.28 6.44
C ALA A 96 -3.71 10.06 5.53
N ASN A 97 -4.71 9.66 4.74
CA ASN A 97 -4.63 8.45 3.91
C ASN A 97 -4.09 8.73 2.51
N LYS A 98 -4.04 9.99 2.09
CA LYS A 98 -3.60 10.38 0.75
C LYS A 98 -2.47 11.40 0.81
N ALA A 99 -1.26 10.98 0.49
CA ALA A 99 -0.14 11.89 0.32
C ALA A 99 -0.41 12.80 -0.91
N PHE A 100 -0.39 14.12 -0.71
CA PHE A 100 -0.60 15.08 -1.80
C PHE A 100 0.72 15.52 -2.45
N LEU A 101 1.83 15.41 -1.72
CA LEU A 101 3.15 15.80 -2.17
C LEU A 101 4.20 14.78 -1.71
N THR A 102 5.09 14.42 -2.62
CA THR A 102 6.24 13.55 -2.34
C THR A 102 7.52 14.32 -2.64
N VAL A 103 8.44 14.33 -1.68
CA VAL A 103 9.75 14.96 -1.82
C VAL A 103 10.83 13.89 -1.79
N ASN A 104 11.57 13.74 -2.88
CA ASN A 104 12.74 12.86 -2.95
C ASN A 104 14.01 13.68 -2.80
N ILE A 105 14.86 13.30 -1.85
CA ILE A 105 16.15 13.94 -1.56
C ILE A 105 17.23 12.91 -1.89
N TYR A 106 17.88 13.09 -3.04
CA TYR A 106 18.89 12.17 -3.53
C TYR A 106 20.28 12.50 -2.96
N HIS A 107 21.13 11.48 -2.81
CA HIS A 107 22.51 11.65 -2.31
C HIS A 107 23.38 12.53 -3.21
N ASN A 108 23.01 12.68 -4.50
CA ASN A 108 23.74 13.51 -5.45
C ASN A 108 23.45 15.02 -5.33
N GLY A 109 22.67 15.44 -4.32
CA GLY A 109 22.30 16.84 -4.10
C GLY A 109 20.97 17.27 -4.73
N THR A 110 20.36 16.43 -5.57
CA THR A 110 19.07 16.77 -6.21
C THR A 110 17.92 16.56 -5.23
N ILE A 111 17.07 17.57 -5.10
CA ILE A 111 15.77 17.47 -4.41
C ILE A 111 14.67 17.61 -5.44
N MET A 112 13.70 16.70 -5.42
CA MET A 112 12.60 16.64 -6.36
C MET A 112 11.26 16.59 -5.63
N PHE A 113 10.41 17.57 -5.90
CA PHE A 113 9.02 17.64 -5.46
C PHE A 113 8.11 17.08 -6.56
N GLN A 114 7.26 16.13 -6.20
CA GLN A 114 6.31 15.47 -7.09
C GLN A 114 4.91 15.46 -6.48
N GLY A 115 3.91 15.82 -7.26
CA GLY A 115 2.52 15.89 -6.80
C GLY A 115 1.60 16.31 -7.93
N THR A 116 0.36 16.69 -7.59
CA THR A 116 -0.53 17.33 -8.57
C THR A 116 -0.03 18.74 -8.91
N GLU A 117 -0.46 19.28 -10.05
CA GLU A 117 -0.08 20.64 -10.47
C GLU A 117 -0.42 21.69 -9.40
N ALA A 118 -1.59 21.59 -8.76
CA ALA A 118 -1.99 22.48 -7.66
C ALA A 118 -1.03 22.40 -6.46
N CYS A 119 -0.58 21.19 -6.11
CA CYS A 119 0.37 20.99 -5.03
C CYS A 119 1.74 21.59 -5.37
N LEU A 120 2.20 21.43 -6.61
CA LEU A 120 3.45 22.02 -7.08
C LEU A 120 3.37 23.55 -7.11
N SER A 121 2.25 24.13 -7.56
CA SER A 121 2.02 25.58 -7.47
C SER A 121 2.05 26.09 -6.03
N SER A 122 1.51 25.33 -5.07
CA SER A 122 1.62 25.67 -3.64
C SER A 122 3.06 25.62 -3.13
N VAL A 123 3.85 24.61 -3.52
CA VAL A 123 5.29 24.54 -3.18
C VAL A 123 6.02 25.76 -3.73
N GLN A 124 5.72 26.15 -4.95
CA GLN A 124 6.33 27.29 -5.61
C GLN A 124 6.05 28.61 -4.85
N ALA A 125 4.79 28.89 -4.52
CA ALA A 125 4.42 30.08 -3.74
C ALA A 125 5.09 30.11 -2.35
N ASN A 126 5.30 28.93 -1.77
CA ASN A 126 5.92 28.79 -0.46
C ASN A 126 7.44 28.63 -0.49
N PHE A 127 8.07 28.63 -1.67
CA PHE A 127 9.48 28.30 -1.80
C PHE A 127 10.38 29.33 -1.13
N THR A 128 10.02 30.61 -1.21
CA THR A 128 10.73 31.70 -0.53
C THR A 128 10.78 31.45 0.98
N SER A 129 9.67 31.04 1.59
CA SER A 129 9.60 30.71 3.01
C SER A 129 10.49 29.51 3.37
N LEU A 130 10.46 28.44 2.55
CA LEU A 130 11.36 27.30 2.72
C LEU A 130 12.83 27.70 2.63
N LYS A 131 13.18 28.57 1.68
CA LYS A 131 14.55 29.05 1.49
C LYS A 131 15.02 29.89 2.67
N THR A 132 14.21 30.84 3.15
CA THR A 132 14.52 31.65 4.34
C THR A 132 14.72 30.76 5.58
N LEU A 133 13.91 29.72 5.75
CA LEU A 133 14.10 28.76 6.84
C LEU A 133 15.41 27.97 6.72
N ALA A 134 15.80 27.59 5.50
CA ALA A 134 17.08 26.92 5.29
C ALA A 134 18.27 27.83 5.59
N GLU A 135 18.21 29.09 5.17
CA GLU A 135 19.24 30.09 5.47
C GLU A 135 19.35 30.37 6.98
N ALA A 136 18.23 30.45 7.69
CA ALA A 136 18.20 30.63 9.14
C ALA A 136 18.82 29.43 9.89
N GLU A 137 18.49 28.20 9.51
CA GLU A 137 19.09 27.01 10.13
C GLU A 137 20.58 26.87 9.84
N LYS A 138 21.04 27.36 8.69
CA LYS A 138 22.46 27.40 8.36
C LYS A 138 23.26 28.33 9.27
N GLN A 139 22.63 29.41 9.73
CA GLN A 139 23.24 30.37 10.66
C GLN A 139 23.19 29.89 12.11
N GLY A 140 22.09 29.24 12.53
CA GLY A 140 21.93 28.70 13.89
C GLY A 140 22.98 27.65 14.26
N ALA A 141 23.39 26.82 13.30
CA ALA A 141 24.42 25.79 13.52
C ALA A 141 25.84 26.34 13.78
N ASN A 142 26.09 27.63 13.52
CA ASN A 142 27.41 28.26 13.71
C ASN A 142 27.48 29.21 14.92
N SER A 143 26.36 29.47 15.60
CA SER A 143 26.30 30.46 16.69
C SER A 143 26.39 29.86 18.10
N ASP A 144 26.39 28.54 18.27
CA ASP A 144 26.51 27.89 19.59
C ASP A 144 27.96 27.82 20.12
N ALA A 145 28.89 28.57 19.54
CA ALA A 145 30.31 28.58 19.94
C ALA A 145 30.83 29.92 20.48
N ALA A 146 29.98 30.94 20.66
CA ALA A 146 30.42 32.22 21.23
C ALA A 146 29.33 32.86 22.09
N GLY A 147 29.49 32.80 23.41
CA GLY A 147 28.59 33.47 24.35
C GLY A 147 28.94 33.23 25.81
N ASP A 148 30.19 33.53 26.19
CA ASP A 148 30.55 33.83 27.58
C ASP A 148 30.88 35.32 27.69
N SER A 149 30.65 35.89 28.88
CA SER A 149 30.89 37.26 29.36
C SER A 149 29.68 38.21 29.45
N ASP A 150 29.16 38.24 30.69
CA ASP A 150 29.05 39.40 31.58
C ASP A 150 27.68 40.09 31.88
N ALA A 151 27.20 39.76 33.08
CA ALA A 151 27.00 40.64 34.25
C ALA A 151 26.07 41.87 34.16
N GLN A 152 25.00 41.89 34.99
CA GLN A 152 24.96 42.62 36.29
C GLN A 152 23.55 42.68 36.94
N ASN A 153 23.55 42.54 38.28
CA ASN A 153 22.67 43.14 39.30
C ASN A 153 21.20 42.65 39.41
N SER A 154 20.60 42.32 40.58
CA SER A 154 20.77 42.88 41.94
C SER A 154 20.01 42.02 42.98
N ARG A 155 20.35 42.19 44.28
CA ARG A 155 19.48 42.04 45.48
C ARG A 155 19.28 40.58 45.95
N GLU A 156 19.63 40.17 47.16
CA GLU A 156 19.13 40.69 48.43
C GLU A 156 19.99 40.26 49.63
N ARG A 157 19.89 41.07 50.67
CA ARG A 157 20.60 41.14 51.95
C ARG A 157 19.95 40.19 52.96
N LEU A 158 20.73 39.37 53.67
CA LEU A 158 20.39 38.97 55.04
C LEU A 158 21.64 38.55 55.84
N GLU A 159 21.59 38.91 57.11
CA GLU A 159 22.64 38.93 58.14
C GLU A 159 23.05 37.52 58.59
N GLU A 160 24.33 37.32 58.93
CA GLU A 160 24.72 36.30 59.91
C GLU A 160 26.02 36.69 60.67
N MET A 161 25.80 37.11 61.90
CA MET A 161 26.53 36.82 63.14
C MET A 161 28.08 36.84 63.14
N GLU A 162 28.63 37.89 63.75
CA GLU A 162 30.00 37.99 64.25
C GLU A 162 30.38 36.84 65.19
N LEU A 163 31.42 36.10 64.83
CA LEU A 163 32.30 35.40 65.76
C LEU A 163 33.76 35.73 65.42
N ASN A 164 34.50 36.09 66.47
CA ASN A 164 35.88 36.58 66.54
C ASN A 164 36.87 36.10 65.46
N PRO A 165 37.77 36.97 64.97
CA PRO A 165 38.87 36.56 64.10
C PRO A 165 40.00 35.97 64.96
N VAL A 166 40.05 34.64 65.06
CA VAL A 166 41.34 33.97 65.24
C VAL A 166 42.08 34.20 63.93
N GLU A 167 43.29 34.74 63.98
CA GLU A 167 44.18 34.93 62.83
C GLU A 167 44.23 33.64 62.00
N GLN A 168 43.42 33.57 60.94
CA GLN A 168 43.47 32.50 59.97
C GLN A 168 44.60 32.83 59.02
N ASP A 169 45.57 31.93 58.95
CA ASP A 169 46.67 32.00 58.00
C ASP A 169 46.07 32.12 56.58
N PRO A 170 46.24 33.26 55.88
CA PRO A 170 45.58 33.53 54.60
C PRO A 170 45.96 32.49 53.53
N GLN A 171 47.08 31.80 53.71
CA GLN A 171 47.51 30.71 52.85
C GLN A 171 46.61 29.46 52.99
N LEU A 172 46.11 29.18 54.19
CA LEU A 172 45.23 28.04 54.46
C LEU A 172 43.82 28.30 53.90
N GLU A 173 43.28 29.51 54.07
CA GLU A 173 41.98 29.89 53.48
C GLU A 173 42.01 29.84 51.95
N GLN A 174 43.11 30.26 51.32
CA GLN A 174 43.29 30.16 49.88
C GLN A 174 43.31 28.70 49.41
N SER A 175 44.03 27.82 50.11
CA SER A 175 44.07 26.39 49.80
C SER A 175 42.72 25.71 50.00
N VAL A 176 42.00 26.04 51.08
CA VAL A 176 40.66 25.47 51.36
C VAL A 176 39.64 25.97 50.32
N SER A 177 39.71 27.24 49.92
CA SER A 177 38.90 27.79 48.83
C SER A 177 39.20 27.12 47.50
N GLN A 178 40.47 26.85 47.19
CA GLN A 178 40.87 26.17 45.95
C GLN A 178 40.39 24.71 45.93
N ILE A 179 40.50 24.00 47.06
CA ILE A 179 39.97 22.63 47.20
C ILE A 179 38.45 22.64 47.06
N ARG A 180 37.74 23.56 47.72
CA ARG A 180 36.28 23.69 47.59
C ARG A 180 35.86 23.90 46.14
N ASN A 181 36.54 24.80 45.42
CA ASN A 181 36.27 25.02 44.00
C ASN A 181 36.55 23.77 43.14
N SER A 182 37.64 23.05 43.43
CA SER A 182 37.95 21.80 42.72
C SER A 182 36.94 20.68 42.99
N VAL A 183 36.45 20.57 44.23
CA VAL A 183 35.42 19.61 44.61
C VAL A 183 34.08 19.97 43.96
N SER A 184 33.70 21.26 43.97
CA SER A 184 32.49 21.71 43.28
C SER A 184 32.55 21.45 41.76
N LEU A 185 33.71 21.60 41.13
CA LEU A 185 33.88 21.25 39.71
C LEU A 185 33.74 19.74 39.47
N GLN A 186 34.35 18.91 40.33
CA GLN A 186 34.23 17.46 40.25
C GLN A 186 32.80 16.96 40.52
N GLU A 187 32.05 17.62 41.40
CA GLU A 187 30.63 17.33 41.63
C GLU A 187 29.80 17.55 40.37
N VAL A 188 30.06 18.62 39.61
CA VAL A 188 29.40 18.87 38.32
C VAL A 188 29.75 17.79 37.31
N GLU A 189 31.03 17.45 37.16
CA GLU A 189 31.48 16.40 36.23
C GLU A 189 30.86 15.03 36.56
N LEU A 190 30.73 14.68 37.84
CA LEU A 190 30.09 13.43 38.26
C LEU A 190 28.59 13.40 37.98
N VAL A 191 27.90 14.54 38.13
CA VAL A 191 26.48 14.66 37.80
C VAL A 191 26.28 14.50 36.29
N GLU A 192 27.07 15.18 35.46
CA GLU A 192 27.01 15.04 34.00
C GLU A 192 27.27 13.59 33.55
N LEU A 193 28.26 12.92 34.14
CA LEU A 193 28.59 11.54 33.80
C LEU A 193 27.47 10.56 34.20
N ARG A 194 26.80 10.82 35.34
CA ARG A 194 25.61 10.06 35.76
C ARG A 194 24.44 10.27 34.79
N GLU A 195 24.20 11.51 34.35
CA GLU A 195 23.14 11.82 33.39
C GLU A 195 23.40 11.18 32.02
N LEU A 196 24.65 11.18 31.56
CA LEU A 196 25.08 10.48 30.35
C LEU A 196 24.85 8.97 30.45
N ALA A 197 25.21 8.35 31.59
CA ALA A 197 25.01 6.92 31.80
C ALA A 197 23.52 6.53 31.79
N LEU A 198 22.65 7.33 32.44
CA LEU A 198 21.20 7.11 32.43
C LEU A 198 20.60 7.31 31.04
N SER A 199 21.04 8.34 30.32
CA SER A 199 20.62 8.60 28.93
C SER A 199 20.99 7.44 28.02
N HIS A 200 22.20 6.88 28.20
CA HIS A 200 22.64 5.72 27.43
C HIS A 200 21.80 4.47 27.74
N ALA A 201 21.50 4.20 29.01
CA ALA A 201 20.66 3.07 29.41
C ALA A 201 19.25 3.14 28.81
N ILE A 202 18.60 4.30 28.89
CA ILE A 202 17.27 4.53 28.30
C ILE A 202 17.32 4.39 26.77
N SER A 203 18.38 4.90 26.13
CA SER A 203 18.57 4.75 24.68
C SER A 203 18.74 3.29 24.26
N SER A 204 19.44 2.50 25.07
CA SER A 204 19.71 1.08 24.83
C SER A 204 18.43 0.25 24.90
N GLU A 205 17.59 0.45 25.93
CA GLU A 205 16.29 -0.23 26.06
C GLU A 205 15.36 0.11 24.87
N ARG A 206 15.34 1.38 24.47
CA ARG A 206 14.56 1.81 23.30
C ARG A 206 15.04 1.16 22.01
N LEU A 207 16.36 1.03 21.83
CA LEU A 207 16.93 0.34 20.67
C LEU A 207 16.55 -1.14 20.67
N GLN A 208 16.62 -1.80 21.82
CA GLN A 208 16.25 -3.21 21.93
C GLN A 208 14.75 -3.43 21.68
N HIS A 209 13.88 -2.51 22.13
CA HIS A 209 12.45 -2.56 21.80
C HIS A 209 12.19 -2.39 20.30
N LEU A 210 12.91 -1.48 19.64
CA LEU A 210 12.82 -1.29 18.18
C LEU A 210 13.31 -2.53 17.42
N GLU A 211 14.39 -3.15 17.88
CA GLU A 211 14.91 -4.39 17.31
C GLU A 211 13.89 -5.53 17.45
N ASN A 212 13.27 -5.69 18.62
CA ASN A 212 12.22 -6.69 18.82
C ASN A 212 11.01 -6.45 17.91
N LYS A 213 10.57 -5.19 17.76
CA LYS A 213 9.49 -4.83 16.83
C LYS A 213 9.84 -5.14 15.38
N LEU A 214 11.08 -4.86 14.97
CA LEU A 214 11.56 -5.13 13.62
C LEU A 214 11.64 -6.64 13.35
N ASN A 215 12.10 -7.42 14.32
CA ASN A 215 12.13 -8.88 14.25
C ASN A 215 10.72 -9.46 14.15
N HIS A 216 9.76 -8.95 14.93
CA HIS A 216 8.36 -9.36 14.86
C HIS A 216 7.75 -9.04 13.49
N LEU A 217 7.90 -7.81 13.00
CA LEU A 217 7.40 -7.41 11.69
C LEU A 217 8.02 -8.22 10.55
N THR A 218 9.32 -8.54 10.67
CA THR A 218 10.03 -9.40 9.71
C THR A 218 9.46 -10.82 9.71
N HIS A 219 9.12 -11.36 10.88
CA HIS A 219 8.49 -12.67 11.01
C HIS A 219 7.08 -12.68 10.41
N ASP A 220 6.26 -11.69 10.73
CA ASP A 220 4.89 -11.58 10.21
C ASP A 220 4.89 -11.47 8.69
N PHE A 221 5.75 -10.61 8.13
CA PHE A 221 5.92 -10.48 6.68
C PHE A 221 6.33 -11.81 6.04
N LYS A 222 7.26 -12.54 6.64
CA LYS A 222 7.68 -13.86 6.16
C LYS A 222 6.51 -14.84 6.13
N THR A 223 5.71 -14.89 7.19
CA THR A 223 4.53 -15.73 7.29
C THR A 223 3.49 -15.38 6.22
N SER A 224 3.20 -14.09 6.03
CA SER A 224 2.26 -13.65 4.97
C SER A 224 2.75 -14.01 3.57
N VAL A 225 4.06 -13.91 3.30
CA VAL A 225 4.64 -14.32 2.01
C VAL A 225 4.52 -15.84 1.80
N GLU A 226 4.72 -16.64 2.84
CA GLU A 226 4.57 -18.10 2.77
C GLU A 226 3.10 -18.52 2.56
N GLU A 227 2.16 -17.83 3.19
CA GLU A 227 0.72 -18.01 2.96
C GLU A 227 0.32 -17.66 1.52
N LEU A 228 0.73 -16.48 1.04
CA LEU A 228 0.45 -16.06 -0.33
C LEU A 228 1.03 -17.05 -1.36
N LYS A 229 2.23 -17.58 -1.12
CA LYS A 229 2.82 -18.63 -1.97
C LYS A 229 1.97 -19.91 -1.99
N ARG A 230 1.43 -20.33 -0.84
CA ARG A 230 0.53 -21.49 -0.77
C ARG A 230 -0.75 -21.26 -1.57
N GLU A 231 -1.35 -20.08 -1.46
CA GLU A 231 -2.55 -19.73 -2.24
C GLU A 231 -2.28 -19.70 -3.74
N ILE A 232 -1.16 -19.12 -4.18
CA ILE A 232 -0.76 -19.10 -5.60
C ILE A 232 -0.59 -20.54 -6.12
N CYS A 233 0.07 -21.42 -5.36
CA CYS A 233 0.20 -22.83 -5.74
C CYS A 233 -1.15 -23.53 -5.88
N LYS A 234 -2.08 -23.29 -4.94
CA LYS A 234 -3.44 -23.85 -5.00
C LYS A 234 -4.20 -23.37 -6.23
N LEU A 235 -4.21 -22.07 -6.49
CA LEU A 235 -4.85 -21.49 -7.67
C LEU A 235 -4.25 -22.03 -8.99
N GLN A 236 -2.94 -22.28 -9.01
CA GLN A 236 -2.29 -22.87 -10.16
C GLN A 236 -2.74 -24.33 -10.40
N GLN A 237 -2.86 -25.13 -9.35
CA GLN A 237 -3.40 -26.49 -9.42
C GLN A 237 -4.87 -26.51 -9.89
N ASP A 238 -5.69 -25.59 -9.38
CA ASP A 238 -7.10 -25.46 -9.77
C ASP A 238 -7.21 -25.07 -11.26
N ARG A 239 -6.38 -24.13 -11.72
CA ARG A 239 -6.29 -23.74 -13.14
C ARG A 239 -5.90 -24.92 -14.03
N GLU A 240 -4.93 -25.73 -13.62
CA GLU A 240 -4.51 -26.91 -14.37
C GLU A 240 -5.61 -27.98 -14.43
N THR A 241 -6.33 -28.16 -13.33
CA THR A 241 -7.48 -29.08 -13.24
C THR A 241 -8.61 -28.62 -14.17
N LEU A 242 -9.00 -27.35 -14.10
CA LEU A 242 -10.05 -26.79 -14.95
C LEU A 242 -9.67 -26.87 -16.44
N ASN A 243 -8.41 -26.65 -16.79
CA ASN A 243 -7.95 -26.81 -18.17
C ASN A 243 -8.06 -28.25 -18.67
N LYS A 244 -7.81 -29.25 -17.81
CA LYS A 244 -7.99 -30.67 -18.16
C LYS A 244 -9.47 -30.97 -18.41
N GLU A 245 -10.35 -30.56 -17.51
CA GLU A 245 -11.80 -30.74 -17.66
C GLU A 245 -12.32 -30.07 -18.92
N LEU A 246 -11.90 -28.83 -19.19
CA LEU A 246 -12.29 -28.08 -20.38
C LEU A 246 -11.82 -28.78 -21.67
N LYS A 247 -10.63 -29.41 -21.66
CA LYS A 247 -10.16 -30.23 -22.78
C LYS A 247 -11.03 -31.48 -22.97
N THR A 248 -11.40 -32.15 -21.89
CA THR A 248 -12.30 -33.32 -21.93
C THR A 248 -13.67 -32.94 -22.51
N VAL A 249 -14.30 -31.87 -22.01
CA VAL A 249 -15.59 -31.39 -22.51
C VAL A 249 -15.52 -31.03 -23.99
N ARG A 250 -14.44 -30.39 -24.45
CA ARG A 250 -14.23 -30.11 -25.88
C ARG A 250 -14.17 -31.38 -26.72
N GLN A 251 -13.52 -32.43 -26.22
CA GLN A 251 -13.43 -33.71 -26.91
C GLN A 251 -14.80 -34.42 -26.96
N GLU A 252 -15.55 -34.41 -25.85
CA GLU A 252 -16.91 -34.96 -25.82
C GLU A 252 -17.86 -34.24 -26.77
N LEU A 253 -17.77 -32.91 -26.86
CA LEU A 253 -18.56 -32.12 -27.81
C LEU A 253 -18.24 -32.47 -29.27
N LEU A 254 -16.97 -32.68 -29.61
CA LEU A 254 -16.58 -33.10 -30.97
C LEU A 254 -17.14 -34.49 -31.31
N LEU A 255 -17.12 -35.42 -30.36
CA LEU A 255 -17.71 -36.75 -30.55
C LEU A 255 -19.22 -36.67 -30.78
N ARG A 256 -19.94 -35.90 -29.94
CA ARG A 256 -21.39 -35.70 -30.11
C ARG A 256 -21.75 -35.01 -31.42
N GLU A 257 -20.96 -34.03 -31.85
CA GLU A 257 -21.17 -33.36 -33.14
C GLU A 257 -21.02 -34.36 -34.30
N GLY A 258 -20.03 -35.26 -34.24
CA GLY A 258 -19.87 -36.34 -35.21
C GLY A 258 -21.06 -37.31 -35.23
N GLU A 259 -21.57 -37.70 -34.06
CA GLU A 259 -22.78 -38.54 -33.95
C GLU A 259 -24.01 -37.85 -34.55
N ILE A 260 -24.21 -36.57 -34.23
CA ILE A 260 -25.31 -35.76 -34.78
C ILE A 260 -25.21 -35.68 -36.31
N GLN A 261 -24.01 -35.46 -36.87
CA GLN A 261 -23.80 -35.43 -38.31
C GLN A 261 -24.11 -36.78 -38.96
N SER A 262 -23.69 -37.89 -38.36
CA SER A 262 -24.02 -39.25 -38.82
C SER A 262 -25.53 -39.49 -38.82
N LEU A 263 -26.23 -39.11 -37.75
CA LEU A 263 -27.69 -39.24 -37.65
C LEU A 263 -28.43 -38.38 -38.69
N ARG A 264 -27.94 -37.17 -38.97
CA ARG A 264 -28.48 -36.30 -40.03
C ARG A 264 -28.35 -36.96 -41.40
N GLN A 265 -27.18 -37.50 -41.73
CA GLN A 265 -26.96 -38.21 -43.00
C GLN A 265 -27.88 -39.44 -43.15
N GLN A 266 -28.09 -40.20 -42.07
CA GLN A 266 -29.03 -41.33 -42.07
C GLN A 266 -30.47 -40.87 -42.30
N THR A 267 -30.89 -39.79 -41.63
CA THR A 267 -32.23 -39.20 -41.78
C THR A 267 -32.48 -38.70 -43.19
N GLU A 268 -31.48 -38.04 -43.80
CA GLU A 268 -31.53 -37.57 -45.18
C GLU A 268 -31.63 -38.74 -46.17
N SER A 269 -30.85 -39.79 -45.95
CA SER A 269 -30.88 -41.02 -46.77
C SER A 269 -32.24 -41.70 -46.71
N LEU A 270 -32.83 -41.86 -45.51
CA LEU A 270 -34.17 -42.41 -45.34
C LEU A 270 -35.24 -41.52 -45.98
N THR A 271 -35.10 -40.20 -45.86
CA THR A 271 -36.00 -39.23 -46.49
C THR A 271 -35.98 -39.36 -48.01
N TYR A 272 -34.79 -39.54 -48.61
CA TYR A 272 -34.65 -39.77 -50.05
C TYR A 272 -35.34 -41.06 -50.50
N ILE A 273 -35.15 -42.16 -49.77
CA ILE A 273 -35.81 -43.45 -50.05
C ILE A 273 -37.34 -43.32 -50.00
N CYS A 274 -37.88 -42.64 -49.00
CA CYS A 274 -39.32 -42.40 -48.89
C CYS A 274 -39.88 -41.58 -50.06
N LYS A 275 -39.14 -40.60 -50.56
CA LYS A 275 -39.54 -39.78 -51.72
C LYS A 275 -39.50 -40.53 -53.06
N GLN A 276 -38.65 -41.55 -53.19
CA GLN A 276 -38.51 -42.36 -54.39
C GLN A 276 -39.54 -43.51 -54.48
N ARG A 277 -40.38 -43.73 -53.45
CA ARG A 277 -41.43 -44.75 -53.50
C ARG A 277 -42.61 -44.23 -54.35
N PRO A 278 -42.95 -44.85 -55.49
CA PRO A 278 -44.10 -44.43 -56.30
C PRO A 278 -45.39 -44.54 -55.49
N SER A 279 -46.11 -43.43 -55.40
CA SER A 279 -47.43 -43.33 -54.78
C SER A 279 -48.41 -44.23 -55.53
N SER A 280 -48.74 -45.38 -54.92
CA SER A 280 -49.93 -46.14 -55.32
C SER A 280 -51.18 -45.38 -54.84
N PRO A 281 -52.25 -45.29 -55.65
CA PRO A 281 -53.46 -44.58 -55.27
C PRO A 281 -54.23 -45.38 -54.20
N ILE A 282 -54.43 -44.79 -53.03
CA ILE A 282 -55.30 -45.35 -51.98
C ILE A 282 -56.63 -44.59 -51.96
N THR A 283 -57.67 -45.41 -52.04
CA THR A 283 -59.11 -45.14 -52.08
C THR A 283 -59.60 -44.31 -50.90
N GLN A 284 -60.46 -43.33 -51.18
CA GLN A 284 -61.22 -42.55 -50.20
C GLN A 284 -62.22 -43.45 -49.45
N THR A 285 -62.31 -43.31 -48.13
CA THR A 285 -63.50 -43.73 -47.36
C THR A 285 -63.82 -42.65 -46.35
N THR A 286 -64.91 -41.95 -46.63
CA THR A 286 -65.65 -41.03 -45.76
C THR A 286 -66.39 -41.80 -44.66
N ALA A 287 -66.33 -41.34 -43.41
CA ALA A 287 -67.48 -41.33 -42.51
C ALA A 287 -67.18 -40.47 -41.26
N ALA A 288 -67.99 -39.43 -41.10
CA ALA A 288 -68.09 -38.59 -39.92
C ALA A 288 -68.97 -39.26 -38.86
N HIS A 289 -68.74 -38.97 -37.57
CA HIS A 289 -69.80 -38.53 -36.65
C HIS A 289 -69.24 -38.06 -35.29
N ASN A 290 -69.56 -36.80 -34.98
CA ASN A 290 -69.66 -36.17 -33.65
C ASN A 290 -70.95 -36.68 -32.96
N PRO A 291 -71.10 -36.65 -31.61
CA PRO A 291 -71.41 -35.37 -30.93
C PRO A 291 -70.94 -35.20 -29.46
N SER A 292 -70.95 -33.92 -29.05
CA SER A 292 -70.94 -33.33 -27.68
C SER A 292 -72.13 -33.82 -26.81
N PRO A 293 -72.14 -33.76 -25.45
CA PRO A 293 -72.30 -32.49 -24.70
C PRO A 293 -71.65 -32.36 -23.28
N GLU A 294 -71.37 -31.10 -22.93
CA GLU A 294 -71.52 -30.34 -21.67
C GLU A 294 -71.36 -30.93 -20.24
N SER A 295 -70.51 -30.21 -19.47
CA SER A 295 -70.67 -29.69 -18.10
C SER A 295 -70.70 -30.63 -16.87
N SER A 296 -69.69 -30.52 -15.98
CA SER A 296 -69.84 -29.94 -14.63
C SER A 296 -68.56 -30.00 -13.77
N THR A 297 -68.39 -28.90 -13.03
CA THR A 297 -67.45 -28.47 -11.98
C THR A 297 -67.23 -29.46 -10.82
N THR A 298 -66.00 -29.59 -10.28
CA THR A 298 -65.60 -29.26 -8.88
C THR A 298 -64.16 -29.70 -8.53
N ALA A 299 -63.61 -28.98 -7.55
CA ALA A 299 -62.21 -28.94 -7.13
C ALA A 299 -61.77 -30.06 -6.16
N ALA A 300 -60.44 -30.07 -5.92
CA ALA A 300 -59.72 -30.42 -4.69
C ALA A 300 -58.77 -31.65 -4.75
N THR A 301 -57.47 -31.32 -4.68
CA THR A 301 -56.31 -32.03 -4.09
C THR A 301 -56.68 -32.64 -2.70
N PRO A 302 -56.00 -33.67 -2.12
CA PRO A 302 -54.56 -33.97 -2.22
C PRO A 302 -54.12 -35.46 -2.21
N ALA A 303 -52.79 -35.61 -2.29
CA ALA A 303 -51.93 -36.80 -2.42
C ALA A 303 -51.82 -37.69 -1.14
N PRO A 304 -50.72 -38.45 -0.89
CA PRO A 304 -50.12 -39.63 -1.58
C PRO A 304 -49.82 -40.81 -0.61
N VAL A 305 -49.57 -42.05 -1.07
CA VAL A 305 -48.81 -43.09 -0.32
C VAL A 305 -48.10 -44.08 -1.28
N THR A 306 -46.76 -44.13 -1.17
CA THR A 306 -45.79 -45.25 -1.01
C THR A 306 -46.09 -46.62 -1.69
N THR A 307 -45.14 -47.38 -2.27
CA THR A 307 -44.23 -48.32 -1.55
C THR A 307 -43.22 -49.08 -2.48
N GLN A 308 -41.93 -49.06 -2.08
CA GLN A 308 -40.82 -50.06 -2.13
C GLN A 308 -40.23 -50.70 -3.42
N THR A 309 -38.99 -50.29 -3.71
CA THR A 309 -37.66 -50.99 -3.64
C THR A 309 -37.55 -52.52 -3.62
N GLU A 310 -36.68 -53.09 -4.48
CA GLU A 310 -35.57 -54.00 -4.09
C GLU A 310 -34.54 -54.28 -5.21
N ALA A 311 -33.24 -54.19 -4.88
CA ALA A 311 -32.13 -54.93 -5.50
C ALA A 311 -30.84 -54.80 -4.64
N PRO A 312 -30.13 -55.91 -4.30
CA PRO A 312 -28.81 -55.82 -3.68
C PRO A 312 -27.72 -56.71 -4.32
N LYS A 313 -26.45 -56.34 -4.10
CA LYS A 313 -25.19 -57.13 -3.92
C LYS A 313 -23.98 -56.25 -4.32
N GLY A 314 -23.13 -55.73 -3.42
CA GLY A 314 -22.06 -56.39 -2.64
C GLY A 314 -20.67 -55.91 -3.18
N PRO A 315 -19.49 -56.17 -2.58
CA PRO A 315 -19.13 -56.35 -1.16
C PRO A 315 -17.85 -55.57 -0.69
N GLN A 316 -17.66 -55.56 0.64
CA GLN A 316 -16.40 -55.62 1.43
C GLN A 316 -15.28 -54.55 1.34
N GLN A 317 -14.98 -53.91 2.50
CA GLN A 317 -13.69 -54.10 3.20
C GLN A 317 -13.67 -53.57 4.66
N SER A 318 -13.28 -54.47 5.58
CA SER A 318 -12.48 -54.32 6.84
C SER A 318 -12.79 -53.28 7.95
N ASP A 319 -13.09 -53.85 9.13
CA ASP A 319 -12.95 -53.44 10.55
C ASP A 319 -11.55 -52.87 10.97
N PRO A 320 -11.30 -52.36 12.21
CA PRO A 320 -12.09 -52.52 13.46
C PRO A 320 -12.26 -51.31 14.42
N GLN A 321 -13.26 -51.47 15.30
CA GLN A 321 -13.33 -51.08 16.73
C GLN A 321 -13.47 -49.60 17.15
N LYS A 322 -14.62 -49.23 17.75
CA LYS A 322 -14.88 -49.33 19.21
C LYS A 322 -16.24 -48.70 19.60
N THR A 323 -17.09 -49.53 20.21
CA THR A 323 -18.08 -49.29 21.28
C THR A 323 -18.84 -47.95 21.35
N GLU A 324 -20.18 -47.98 21.20
CA GLU A 324 -21.21 -47.62 22.23
C GLU A 324 -22.55 -47.11 21.61
N VAL A 325 -23.68 -47.66 22.08
CA VAL A 325 -25.11 -47.38 21.78
C VAL A 325 -25.81 -47.44 23.16
N PRO A 326 -26.84 -46.63 23.56
CA PRO A 326 -28.05 -46.22 22.81
C PRO A 326 -28.51 -44.74 22.94
N ARG A 327 -29.02 -44.10 21.86
CA ARG A 327 -30.46 -43.87 21.48
C ARG A 327 -31.13 -42.67 22.22
N PRO A 328 -32.21 -42.06 21.69
CA PRO A 328 -32.45 -41.35 20.42
C PRO A 328 -32.90 -39.88 20.63
N GLY A 329 -32.82 -39.04 19.59
CA GLY A 329 -33.66 -37.84 19.54
C GLY A 329 -33.22 -36.78 18.52
N HIS A 330 -34.14 -36.48 17.60
CA HIS A 330 -34.17 -35.36 16.66
C HIS A 330 -33.57 -35.54 15.25
N PRO A 331 -34.40 -35.30 14.20
CA PRO A 331 -33.97 -35.38 12.80
C PRO A 331 -33.25 -34.09 12.35
N PRO A 332 -32.27 -34.19 11.42
CA PRO A 332 -31.70 -33.01 10.78
C PRO A 332 -32.61 -32.46 9.68
N GLN A 333 -32.67 -31.14 9.65
CA GLN A 333 -33.27 -30.32 8.61
C GLN A 333 -32.66 -30.60 7.23
N SER A 334 -33.53 -30.61 6.21
CA SER A 334 -33.14 -30.56 4.81
C SER A 334 -32.33 -29.29 4.50
N PRO A 335 -31.28 -29.37 3.65
CA PRO A 335 -30.57 -28.18 3.20
C PRO A 335 -31.40 -27.41 2.18
N GLN A 336 -31.53 -26.10 2.40
CA GLN A 336 -32.08 -25.15 1.43
C GLN A 336 -31.12 -24.98 0.24
N PRO A 337 -31.63 -24.61 -0.95
CA PRO A 337 -30.79 -24.27 -2.08
C PRO A 337 -29.99 -23.00 -1.76
N ALA A 338 -28.66 -23.10 -1.81
CA ALA A 338 -27.77 -21.97 -1.69
C ALA A 338 -28.09 -20.95 -2.79
N LEU A 339 -28.55 -19.78 -2.37
CA LEU A 339 -28.62 -18.59 -3.19
C LEU A 339 -27.23 -18.29 -3.73
N TYR A 340 -27.12 -18.19 -5.05
CA TYR A 340 -25.96 -17.65 -5.75
C TYR A 340 -25.63 -16.27 -5.20
N TYR A 341 -24.58 -16.16 -4.38
CA TYR A 341 -23.88 -14.90 -4.19
C TYR A 341 -23.05 -14.64 -5.45
N GLN A 342 -23.49 -13.68 -6.26
CA GLN A 342 -22.65 -13.03 -7.26
C GLN A 342 -21.67 -12.11 -6.52
N PRO A 343 -20.35 -12.34 -6.56
CA PRO A 343 -19.41 -11.29 -6.22
C PRO A 343 -19.39 -10.29 -7.36
N THR A 344 -19.69 -9.04 -7.03
CA THR A 344 -19.53 -7.88 -7.91
C THR A 344 -18.08 -7.85 -8.41
N PRO A 345 -17.82 -7.70 -9.71
CA PRO A 345 -16.45 -7.51 -10.17
C PRO A 345 -15.98 -6.13 -9.70
N GLN A 346 -15.13 -6.10 -8.68
CA GLN A 346 -14.29 -4.93 -8.45
C GLN A 346 -13.45 -4.76 -9.73
N GLN A 347 -13.78 -3.73 -10.49
CA GLN A 347 -12.90 -3.20 -11.53
C GLN A 347 -11.57 -2.83 -10.88
N LEU A 348 -10.63 -3.76 -10.91
CA LEU A 348 -9.21 -3.49 -10.86
C LEU A 348 -8.90 -2.62 -12.08
N ARG A 349 -9.01 -1.31 -11.86
CA ARG A 349 -8.45 -0.29 -12.73
C ARG A 349 -6.95 -0.59 -12.83
N PRO A 350 -6.39 -0.85 -14.03
CA PRO A 350 -4.95 -0.80 -14.17
C PRO A 350 -4.58 0.68 -13.99
N GLN A 351 -4.07 1.04 -12.82
CA GLN A 351 -3.11 2.13 -12.72
C GLN A 351 -1.92 1.69 -13.59
N GLN A 352 -1.97 2.03 -14.88
CA GLN A 352 -0.76 2.15 -15.69
C GLN A 352 0.00 3.35 -15.17
N GLN A 353 0.54 3.20 -13.96
CA GLN A 353 1.67 3.99 -13.53
C GLN A 353 2.84 3.38 -14.27
N VAL A 354 3.19 3.97 -15.41
CA VAL A 354 4.49 3.79 -16.04
C VAL A 354 5.50 4.41 -15.06
N SER A 355 5.80 3.67 -13.99
CA SER A 355 7.01 3.85 -13.23
C SER A 355 8.12 3.50 -14.18
N LEU A 356 8.70 4.53 -14.79
CA LEU A 356 10.04 4.45 -15.37
C LEU A 356 10.96 3.99 -14.23
N SER A 357 11.17 2.69 -14.21
CA SER A 357 12.09 1.97 -13.33
C SER A 357 13.46 2.66 -13.42
N TRP A 358 13.84 3.33 -12.34
CA TRP A 358 15.20 3.83 -12.16
C TRP A 358 16.05 2.67 -11.61
N ASP A 359 16.74 2.00 -12.52
CA ASP A 359 17.94 1.18 -12.33
C ASP A 359 17.80 -0.19 -11.63
N GLN A 360 18.05 -1.23 -12.42
CA GLN A 360 18.48 -2.57 -12.00
C GLN A 360 19.86 -2.79 -12.61
N HIS A 361 20.95 -2.73 -11.81
CA HIS A 361 22.12 -3.64 -11.87
C HIS A 361 23.35 -3.17 -11.04
N GLN A 362 23.94 -4.15 -10.33
CA GLN A 362 25.32 -4.28 -9.79
C GLN A 362 25.73 -3.47 -8.54
N HIS A 363 25.84 -4.13 -7.37
CA HIS A 363 27.06 -4.83 -6.91
C HIS A 363 26.88 -5.31 -5.45
N ASN A 364 27.09 -6.61 -5.22
CA ASN A 364 26.89 -7.27 -3.93
C ASN A 364 28.25 -7.76 -3.41
N HIS A 365 28.86 -7.04 -2.46
CA HIS A 365 30.00 -7.54 -1.69
C HIS A 365 29.56 -7.81 -0.26
N ARG A 366 29.39 -9.11 0.05
CA ARG A 366 29.25 -9.63 1.41
C ARG A 366 30.61 -9.59 2.13
N ARG A 367 30.64 -9.05 3.35
CA ARG A 367 31.46 -9.60 4.44
C ARG A 367 30.70 -9.59 5.77
N PRO A 368 30.93 -10.60 6.64
CA PRO A 368 30.12 -10.85 7.83
C PRO A 368 30.71 -10.16 9.07
N ARG A 369 29.87 -9.81 10.05
CA ARG A 369 30.30 -9.42 11.40
C ARG A 369 29.72 -10.38 12.43
N ALA A 370 30.61 -10.79 13.34
CA ALA A 370 30.41 -11.73 14.43
C ALA A 370 29.56 -11.15 15.56
N ALA A 371 28.85 -12.04 16.27
CA ALA A 371 28.06 -11.77 17.46
C ALA A 371 28.91 -11.79 18.74
N PRO A 372 28.40 -11.18 19.83
CA PRO A 372 28.63 -11.77 21.15
C PRO A 372 27.36 -11.94 21.99
N VAL A 373 27.20 -13.18 22.47
CA VAL A 373 26.97 -13.63 23.85
C VAL A 373 26.01 -12.82 24.74
N ARG A 374 24.87 -13.48 25.03
CA ARG A 374 23.89 -13.17 26.09
C ARG A 374 24.45 -13.38 27.48
N ASN A 375 24.06 -12.51 28.42
CA ASN A 375 24.00 -12.84 29.84
C ASN A 375 22.59 -12.52 30.38
N ASN A 376 21.97 -13.51 31.02
CA ASN A 376 20.66 -13.43 31.69
C ASN A 376 20.87 -13.06 33.16
N SER A 377 20.03 -12.19 33.72
CA SER A 377 19.36 -12.42 35.01
C SER A 377 18.54 -11.24 35.54
N ILE A 378 17.28 -11.58 35.86
CA ILE A 378 16.54 -11.24 37.10
C ILE A 378 15.62 -10.01 37.15
N ARG A 379 14.34 -10.38 37.40
CA ARG A 379 13.25 -9.82 38.22
C ARG A 379 12.24 -8.81 37.67
N ALA A 380 11.00 -9.23 37.95
CA ALA A 380 9.70 -8.63 37.79
C ALA A 380 9.44 -7.40 38.67
N GLU A 381 8.60 -6.49 38.18
CA GLU A 381 7.54 -5.79 38.94
C GLU A 381 6.50 -5.24 37.94
N GLN A 382 5.29 -5.82 37.97
CA GLN A 382 4.02 -5.20 38.39
C GLN A 382 3.43 -4.12 37.44
N GLN A 383 2.33 -4.51 36.78
CA GLN A 383 1.35 -3.64 36.14
C GLN A 383 0.59 -2.80 37.18
N PRO A 384 -0.11 -1.74 36.75
CA PRO A 384 -1.57 -1.90 36.68
C PRO A 384 -2.26 -1.24 35.47
N GLY A 385 -3.20 -1.98 34.87
CA GLY A 385 -4.61 -1.60 34.67
C GLY A 385 -4.99 -0.47 33.68
N PRO A 386 -5.86 -0.74 32.69
CA PRO A 386 -6.36 0.27 31.74
C PRO A 386 -7.63 0.97 32.25
N LEU A 387 -7.77 2.26 31.90
CA LEU A 387 -8.99 3.07 32.10
C LEU A 387 -9.81 3.21 30.78
N PRO A 388 -11.12 3.50 30.88
CA PRO A 388 -12.13 3.08 29.90
C PRO A 388 -12.40 4.09 28.77
N GLN A 389 -12.81 3.56 27.61
CA GLN A 389 -13.39 4.29 26.49
C GLN A 389 -14.79 4.81 26.80
N PRO A 390 -15.15 6.04 26.38
CA PRO A 390 -16.54 6.47 26.29
C PRO A 390 -17.15 6.17 24.91
N GLN A 391 -18.31 5.51 24.94
CA GLN A 391 -19.26 5.34 23.83
C GLN A 391 -19.96 6.66 23.48
N ARG A 392 -20.20 6.93 22.18
CA ARG A 392 -21.46 7.50 21.63
C ARG A 392 -21.41 7.73 20.10
N PRO A 393 -22.54 7.99 19.40
CA PRO A 393 -23.56 7.03 18.97
C PRO A 393 -23.73 6.95 17.43
N GLU A 394 -24.39 5.89 16.99
CA GLU A 394 -25.01 5.78 15.68
C GLU A 394 -26.27 6.68 15.57
N HIS A 395 -26.38 7.46 14.49
CA HIS A 395 -27.44 7.38 13.49
C HIS A 395 -27.42 8.60 12.55
N GLN A 396 -27.97 8.37 11.34
CA GLN A 396 -28.62 9.35 10.47
C GLN A 396 -27.77 9.88 9.31
N GLU A 397 -27.82 9.18 8.16
CA GLU A 397 -28.45 9.67 6.92
C GLU A 397 -28.21 8.68 5.76
N GLN A 398 -29.13 7.74 5.60
CA GLN A 398 -29.37 7.05 4.33
C GLN A 398 -30.51 7.77 3.60
N ARG A 399 -30.16 8.46 2.51
CA ARG A 399 -30.99 8.97 1.39
C ARG A 399 -30.06 9.97 0.70
N THR A 400 -29.54 9.81 -0.51
CA THR A 400 -30.28 9.67 -1.77
C THR A 400 -29.21 9.51 -2.87
N TYR A 401 -29.07 8.35 -3.53
CA TYR A 401 -28.29 8.23 -4.77
C TYR A 401 -28.86 7.10 -5.63
N THR A 402 -29.95 7.38 -6.33
CA THR A 402 -30.51 6.51 -7.38
C THR A 402 -30.85 7.34 -8.60
N THR A 403 -29.86 8.01 -9.22
CA THR A 403 -30.01 8.57 -10.58
C THR A 403 -28.65 8.86 -11.22
N ALA A 404 -27.91 7.85 -11.69
CA ALA A 404 -26.81 8.01 -12.66
C ALA A 404 -26.28 6.66 -13.17
N LEU A 405 -27.11 5.86 -13.82
CA LEU A 405 -26.65 4.73 -14.63
C LEU A 405 -27.52 4.64 -15.88
N GLN A 406 -27.16 5.40 -16.91
CA GLN A 406 -27.61 5.15 -18.26
C GLN A 406 -26.48 5.46 -19.25
N GLU A 407 -26.21 4.44 -20.07
CA GLU A 407 -25.36 4.38 -21.28
C GLU A 407 -23.88 3.93 -21.15
N PRO A 408 -23.54 2.72 -21.65
CA PRO A 408 -22.18 2.34 -21.98
C PRO A 408 -21.83 2.74 -23.43
N ASN A 409 -20.84 3.62 -23.58
CA ASN A 409 -20.20 3.95 -24.85
C ASN A 409 -19.46 2.72 -25.42
N HIS A 410 -19.96 2.16 -26.53
CA HIS A 410 -19.41 0.99 -27.23
C HIS A 410 -18.10 1.26 -28.02
N THR A 411 -17.54 2.46 -27.97
CA THR A 411 -16.40 2.86 -28.82
C THR A 411 -15.04 2.35 -28.34
N ASN A 412 -14.90 1.96 -27.06
CA ASN A 412 -13.58 1.64 -26.48
C ASN A 412 -13.08 0.21 -26.75
N LEU A 413 -13.95 -0.73 -27.12
CA LEU A 413 -13.57 -2.15 -27.25
C LEU A 413 -12.89 -2.50 -28.58
N VAL A 414 -13.14 -1.72 -29.63
CA VAL A 414 -12.53 -1.94 -30.95
C VAL A 414 -11.07 -1.44 -30.94
N GLU A 415 -10.82 -0.27 -30.36
CA GLU A 415 -9.47 0.31 -30.27
C GLU A 415 -8.52 -0.54 -29.41
N ILE A 416 -9.01 -1.11 -28.30
CA ILE A 416 -8.21 -2.01 -27.45
C ILE A 416 -7.84 -3.30 -28.22
N LYS A 417 -8.73 -3.80 -29.08
CA LYS A 417 -8.52 -5.03 -29.84
C LYS A 417 -7.48 -4.83 -30.95
N ASP A 418 -7.46 -3.68 -31.60
CA ASP A 418 -6.47 -3.35 -32.62
C ASP A 418 -5.10 -3.02 -32.01
N LEU A 419 -5.06 -2.41 -30.81
CA LEU A 419 -3.81 -2.17 -30.08
C LEU A 419 -3.14 -3.48 -29.63
N LEU A 420 -3.93 -4.46 -29.17
CA LEU A 420 -3.42 -5.80 -28.84
C LEU A 420 -2.89 -6.54 -30.08
N ARG A 421 -3.56 -6.41 -31.23
CA ARG A 421 -3.11 -7.01 -32.49
C ARG A 421 -1.78 -6.43 -32.96
N LEU A 422 -1.57 -5.13 -32.76
CA LEU A 422 -0.32 -4.44 -33.09
C LEU A 422 0.85 -4.86 -32.18
N ILE A 423 0.58 -5.10 -30.90
CA ILE A 423 1.59 -5.58 -29.94
C ILE A 423 2.03 -7.01 -30.29
N CYS A 424 1.09 -7.89 -30.62
CA CYS A 424 1.42 -9.28 -31.01
C CYS A 424 2.28 -9.33 -32.28
N THR A 425 1.97 -8.53 -33.30
CA THR A 425 2.75 -8.51 -34.56
C THR A 425 4.16 -7.95 -34.39
N ARG A 426 4.42 -7.13 -33.37
CA ARG A 426 5.78 -6.63 -33.07
C ARG A 426 6.61 -7.55 -32.19
N LEU A 427 6.01 -8.52 -31.52
CA LEU A 427 6.73 -9.51 -30.71
C LEU A 427 7.16 -10.74 -31.51
N GLU A 428 6.66 -10.89 -32.73
CA GLU A 428 7.01 -11.98 -33.66
C GLU A 428 8.09 -11.58 -34.69
N GLN A 429 8.62 -10.36 -34.62
CA GLN A 429 9.79 -9.88 -35.37
C GLN A 429 10.97 -9.71 -34.41
#